data_AF-A0A662IL00-F1
#
_entry.id   AF-A0A662IL00-F1
#
_cell.length_a   1.000
_cell.length_b   1.000
_cell.length_c   1.000
_cell.angle_alpha   90.00
_cell.angle_beta   90.00
_cell.angle_gamma   90.00
#
_symmetry.space_group_name_H-M   'P 1'
#
loop_
_entity.id
_entity.type
_entity.pdbx_description
1 polymer ?
#
loop_
_entity_poly.entity_id
_entity_poly.type
_entity_poly.pdbx_seq_one_letter_code
_entity_poly.pdbx_strand_id
1 'polypeptide(L)' 'MEVGYSRVVITPPIGTPMAGYAARRKPSMGVHSDLHARCVVLKQEDRVFGIVSLDLTGIDRRLYENVLERVKGLGF' A
#
# COMPACT_ATOMS: atom_id res chain seq x y z
N MET A 1 13.88 -7.16 20.58
CA MET A 1 13.14 -6.37 19.58
C MET A 1 13.49 -6.92 18.22
N GLU A 2 12.49 -7.33 17.45
CA GLU A 2 12.66 -7.86 16.10
C GLU A 2 12.09 -6.85 15.10
N VAL A 3 12.74 -6.72 13.95
CA VAL A 3 12.34 -5.78 12.89
C VAL A 3 12.27 -6.53 11.56
N GLY A 4 11.11 -6.44 10.90
CA GLY A 4 10.90 -6.94 9.55
C GLY A 4 10.69 -5.79 8.57
N TYR A 5 11.23 -5.92 7.37
CA TYR A 5 10.99 -4.99 6.27
C TYR A 5 10.59 -5.75 5.01
N SER A 6 9.63 -5.21 4.27
CA SER A 6 9.26 -5.71 2.96
C SER A 6 8.85 -4.58 2.03
N ARG A 7 9.06 -4.78 0.73
CA ARG A 7 8.67 -3.89 -0.35
C ARG A 7 8.13 -4.69 -1.52
N VAL A 8 6.98 -4.28 -2.05
CA VAL A 8 6.35 -4.92 -3.20
C VAL A 8 5.89 -3.87 -4.21
N VAL A 9 5.96 -4.20 -5.50
CA VAL A 9 5.42 -3.38 -6.59
C VAL A 9 3.90 -3.45 -6.58
N ILE A 10 3.24 -2.30 -6.66
CA ILE A 10 1.78 -2.14 -6.74
C ILE A 10 1.36 -1.31 -7.96
N THR A 11 2.24 -1.16 -8.95
CA THR A 11 1.97 -0.43 -10.19
C THR A 11 0.74 -1.03 -10.89
N PRO A 12 -0.34 -0.26 -11.10
CA PRO A 12 -1.50 -0.76 -11.83
C PRO A 12 -1.19 -0.87 -13.32
N PRO A 13 -1.98 -1.63 -14.10
CA PRO A 13 -1.80 -1.75 -15.54
C PRO A 13 -1.84 -0.40 -16.26
N ILE A 14 -1.12 -0.30 -17.39
CA ILE A 14 -1.25 0.83 -18.33
C ILE A 14 -2.72 0.94 -18.78
N GLY A 15 -3.23 2.17 -18.89
CA GLY A 15 -4.65 2.44 -19.15
C GLY A 15 -5.48 2.70 -17.88
N THR A 16 -4.88 2.59 -16.70
CA THR A 16 -5.55 2.93 -15.43
C THR A 16 -5.79 4.44 -15.31
N PRO A 17 -7.01 4.90 -14.95
CA PRO A 17 -7.27 6.31 -14.64
C PRO A 17 -6.38 6.81 -13.49
N MET A 18 -5.78 7.97 -13.66
CA MET A 18 -4.85 8.53 -12.66
C MET A 18 -5.56 9.47 -11.69
N ALA A 19 -5.41 9.22 -10.39
CA ALA A 19 -5.96 10.04 -9.33
C ALA A 19 -5.22 11.39 -9.15
N GLY A 20 -5.81 12.28 -8.34
CA GLY A 20 -5.19 13.53 -7.86
C GLY A 20 -5.46 14.79 -8.68
N TYR A 21 -5.75 14.68 -9.98
CA TYR A 21 -6.01 15.84 -10.84
C TYR A 21 -7.33 15.69 -11.61
N ALA A 22 -8.38 16.38 -11.15
CA ALA A 22 -9.73 16.27 -11.71
C ALA A 22 -9.83 16.66 -13.20
N ALA A 23 -8.98 17.57 -13.68
CA ALA A 23 -8.94 17.97 -15.08
C ALA A 23 -8.28 16.91 -16.00
N ARG A 24 -7.55 15.93 -15.45
CA ARG A 24 -6.89 14.90 -16.25
C ARG A 24 -7.92 13.89 -16.75
N ARG A 25 -8.09 13.84 -18.07
CA ARG A 25 -9.01 12.91 -18.74
C ARG A 25 -8.33 11.69 -19.36
N LYS A 26 -7.01 11.74 -19.57
CA LYS A 26 -6.24 10.63 -20.14
C LYS A 26 -5.78 9.66 -19.05
N PRO A 27 -5.80 8.33 -19.30
CA PRO A 27 -5.27 7.34 -18.36
C PRO A 27 -3.72 7.31 -18.39
N SER A 28 -3.13 6.42 -17.58
CA SER A 28 -1.70 6.11 -17.69
C SER A 28 -1.36 5.58 -19.09
N MET A 29 -0.28 6.09 -19.69
CA MET A 29 0.19 5.69 -21.02
C MET A 29 1.46 4.83 -20.97
N GLY A 30 2.01 4.65 -19.78
CA GLY A 30 3.28 3.97 -19.53
C GLY A 30 3.64 4.04 -18.05
N VAL A 31 4.76 3.41 -17.70
CA VAL A 31 5.31 3.40 -16.35
C VAL A 31 6.68 4.08 -16.40
N HIS A 32 6.82 5.22 -15.71
CA HIS A 32 8.11 5.88 -15.54
C HIS A 32 8.92 5.24 -14.41
N SER A 33 8.26 4.90 -13.31
CA SER A 33 8.84 4.23 -12.15
C SER A 33 7.74 3.44 -11.45
N ASP A 34 8.12 2.34 -10.83
CA ASP A 34 7.16 1.50 -10.11
C ASP A 34 6.62 2.19 -8.85
N LEU A 35 5.34 2.01 -8.62
CA LEU A 35 4.69 2.34 -7.35
C LEU A 35 4.87 1.18 -6.39
N HIS A 36 5.10 1.47 -5.10
CA HIS A 36 5.35 0.44 -4.10
C HIS A 36 4.46 0.55 -2.88
N ALA A 37 4.20 -0.61 -2.29
CA ALA A 37 3.89 -0.73 -0.87
C ALA A 37 5.17 -1.11 -0.12
N ARG A 38 5.46 -0.41 0.97
CA ARG A 38 6.60 -0.65 1.85
C ARG A 38 6.07 -0.86 3.26
N CYS A 39 6.53 -1.89 3.94
CA CYS A 39 6.10 -2.21 5.30
C CYS A 39 7.32 -2.38 6.20
N VAL A 40 7.27 -1.77 7.38
CA VAL A 40 8.14 -2.10 8.52
C VAL A 40 7.28 -2.67 9.62
N VAL A 41 7.66 -3.82 10.15
CA VAL A 41 7.03 -4.44 11.31
C VAL A 41 8.03 -4.45 12.45
N LEU A 42 7.59 -4.00 13.62
CA LEU A 42 8.34 -4.00 14.86
C LEU A 42 7.64 -4.97 15.82
N LYS A 43 8.39 -5.93 16.35
CA LYS A 43 7.92 -6.80 17.41
C LYS A 43 8.72 -6.56 18.69
N GLN A 44 8.00 -6.28 19.77
CA GLN A 44 8.54 -6.14 21.11
C GLN A 44 7.69 -6.97 22.06
N GLU A 45 8.27 -8.03 22.62
CA GLU A 45 7.55 -9.02 23.43
C GLU A 45 6.32 -9.55 22.64
N ASP A 46 5.14 -9.45 23.24
CA ASP A 46 3.86 -9.89 22.66
C ASP A 46 3.16 -8.80 21.82
N ARG A 47 3.82 -7.66 21.57
CA ARG A 47 3.26 -6.56 20.78
C ARG A 47 3.88 -6.49 19.40
N VAL A 48 3.01 -6.42 18.39
CA VAL A 48 3.40 -6.22 16.99
C VAL A 48 2.85 -4.87 16.51
N PHE A 49 3.74 -4.04 15.95
CA PHE A 49 3.40 -2.77 15.32
C PHE A 49 3.82 -2.78 13.85
N GLY A 50 2.90 -2.45 12.95
CA GLY A 50 3.17 -2.35 11.52
C GLY A 50 3.00 -0.91 11.01
N ILE A 51 3.93 -0.45 10.20
CA ILE A 51 3.86 0.82 9.47
C ILE A 51 3.91 0.52 7.99
N VAL A 52 2.90 0.97 7.24
CA VAL A 52 2.83 0.79 5.79
C VAL A 52 2.86 2.16 5.11
N SER A 53 3.79 2.32 4.17
CA SER A 53 3.86 3.46 3.25
C SER A 53 3.48 2.99 1.85
N LEU A 54 2.59 3.75 1.20
CA LEU A 54 2.07 3.44 -0.13
C LEU A 54 2.37 4.61 -1.07
N ASP A 55 2.86 4.31 -2.27
CA ASP A 55 2.99 5.30 -3.34
C ASP A 55 1.60 5.56 -3.99
N LEU A 56 0.64 6.03 -3.20
CA LEU A 56 -0.75 6.31 -3.58
C LEU A 56 -1.17 7.71 -3.12
N THR A 57 -2.10 8.33 -3.84
CA THR A 57 -2.64 9.65 -3.49
C THR A 57 -3.55 9.60 -2.25
N GLY A 58 -4.12 8.44 -1.95
CA GLY A 58 -4.99 8.24 -0.78
C GLY A 58 -5.40 6.78 -0.62
N ILE A 59 -5.97 6.47 0.54
CA ILE A 59 -6.53 5.16 0.88
C ILE A 59 -8.01 5.36 1.13
N ASP A 60 -8.85 4.67 0.35
CA ASP A 60 -10.28 4.66 0.61
C ASP A 60 -10.64 3.67 1.75
N ARG A 61 -11.86 3.81 2.26
CA ARG A 61 -12.35 3.01 3.38
C ARG A 61 -12.36 1.51 3.06
N ARG A 62 -12.68 1.15 1.81
CA ARG A 62 -12.79 -0.23 1.37
C ARG A 62 -11.42 -0.91 1.36
N LEU A 63 -10.40 -0.24 0.84
CA LEU A 63 -9.02 -0.74 0.87
C LEU A 63 -8.55 -0.91 2.32
N TYR A 64 -8.81 0.07 3.18
CA TYR A 64 -8.46 -0.01 4.60
C TYR A 64 -9.10 -1.23 5.28
N GLU A 65 -10.41 -1.42 5.11
CA GLU A 65 -11.14 -2.53 5.74
C GLU A 65 -10.63 -3.90 5.26
N ASN A 66 -10.42 -4.05 3.95
CA ASN A 66 -9.89 -5.29 3.37
C ASN A 66 -8.50 -5.65 3.91
N VAL A 67 -7.62 -4.66 4.08
CA VAL A 67 -6.28 -4.87 4.63
C VAL A 67 -6.39 -5.21 6.11
N LEU A 68 -7.21 -4.49 6.87
CA LEU A 68 -7.39 -4.72 8.31
C LEU A 68 -7.93 -6.12 8.60
N GLU A 69 -8.91 -6.59 7.83
CA GLU A 69 -9.47 -7.94 7.97
C GLU A 69 -8.39 -9.01 7.76
N ARG A 70 -7.57 -8.87 6.70
CA ARG A 70 -6.46 -9.79 6.41
C ARG A 70 -5.41 -9.79 7.52
N VAL A 71 -5.06 -8.61 8.04
CA VAL A 71 -4.05 -8.47 9.11
C VAL A 71 -4.55 -9.09 10.41
N LYS A 72 -5.83 -8.91 10.77
CA LYS A 72 -6.43 -9.57 11.95
C LYS A 72 -6.37 -11.09 11.88
N GLY A 73 -6.44 -11.67 10.67
CA GLY A 73 -6.33 -13.11 10.46
C GLY A 73 -4.95 -13.71 10.71
N LEU A 74 -3.92 -12.89 10.95
CA LEU A 74 -2.53 -13.35 11.12
C LEU A 74 -2.18 -13.75 12.57
N GLY A 75 -3.08 -13.50 13.52
CA GLY A 75 -2.98 -14.05 14.88
C GLY A 75 -1.88 -13.45 15.77
N PHE A 76 -1.47 -12.21 15.48
CA PHE A 76 -0.68 -11.39 16.40
C PHE A 76 -1.56 -10.45 17.23
#